data_AF-A0A6C0IRV1-F1
#
_entry.id   AF-A0A6C0IRV1-F1
#
_cell.length_a   1.000
_cell.length_b   1.000
_cell.length_c   1.000
_cell.angle_alpha   90.00
_cell.angle_beta   90.00
_cell.angle_gamma   90.00
#
_symmetry.space_group_name_H-M   'P 1'
#
loop_
_entity.id
_entity.type
_entity.pdbx_description
1 polymer ?
#
loop_
_entity_poly.entity_id
_entity_poly.type
_entity_poly.pdbx_seq_one_letter_code
_entity_poly.pdbx_strand_id
1 'polypeptide(L)'
;MAYCYLTVEDSNVAIHDWGVLNMMNEELNIDKQCTCIVPAKTKKQQDKICGKKAKYTKTGQYFCDKHAKSSKDYMIPSKQTQLPYLKKQKVTELLTIGRGHFMFMNDSEKLKKDDIVNRLHNFYLSTCFQVLDSNKQKSASEIDLIDIGRNMKQKLNELPDISEITHVVIENQISPIANRMKTIQGMLAQYFIMLNDNIEILFVSSSHKLKQFSSLSIKNTLSIESTSASQQSKPKNNPNYKENKKDGVFYCSQILERNAHLHPWRESMNTKKKDDLADSFLQGLWYFKHHNIICYADDLKINSV
;
A
#
# COMPACT_ATOMS: atom_id res chain seq x y z
N MET A 1 6.00 -0.51 5.23
CA MET A 1 6.24 0.25 6.47
C MET A 1 7.39 1.20 6.20
N ALA A 2 7.23 2.49 6.51
CA ALA A 2 8.36 3.42 6.45
C ALA A 2 9.19 3.33 7.73
N TYR A 3 10.50 3.49 7.62
CA TYR A 3 11.44 3.49 8.75
C TYR A 3 12.57 4.47 8.42
N CYS A 4 13.21 5.02 9.45
CA CYS A 4 14.41 5.85 9.33
C CYS A 4 15.41 5.43 10.42
N TYR A 5 16.62 5.06 10.04
CA TYR A 5 17.74 4.73 10.93
C TYR A 5 18.62 5.97 11.08
N LEU A 6 18.65 6.49 12.31
CA LEU A 6 19.37 7.69 12.70
C LEU A 6 20.42 7.39 13.76
N THR A 7 21.53 8.11 13.69
CA THR A 7 22.53 8.22 14.77
C THR A 7 22.85 9.68 15.02
N VAL A 8 23.56 9.93 16.13
CA VAL A 8 24.21 11.21 16.38
C VAL A 8 25.70 10.94 16.48
N GLU A 9 26.45 11.38 15.47
CA GLU A 9 27.90 11.23 15.35
C GLU A 9 28.53 12.61 15.26
N ASP A 10 29.61 12.86 16.00
CA ASP A 10 30.35 14.14 15.98
C ASP A 10 29.45 15.38 16.08
N SER A 11 28.47 15.34 16.99
CA SER A 11 27.51 16.42 17.19
C SER A 11 26.64 16.73 15.96
N ASN A 12 26.47 15.79 15.04
CA ASN A 12 25.56 15.88 13.90
C ASN A 12 24.62 14.67 13.85
N VAL A 13 23.40 14.89 13.37
CA VAL A 13 22.47 13.79 13.08
C VAL A 13 22.85 13.19 11.73
N ALA A 14 23.05 11.86 11.69
CA ALA A 14 23.26 11.13 10.45
C ALA A 14 22.06 10.22 10.16
N ILE A 15 21.73 10.07 8.88
CA ILE A 15 20.78 9.07 8.38
C ILE A 15 21.62 7.98 7.72
N HIS A 16 21.60 6.77 8.28
CA HIS A 16 22.28 5.61 7.70
C HIS A 16 21.40 4.90 6.67
N ASP A 17 20.10 4.81 6.97
CA ASP A 17 19.13 4.24 6.05
C ASP A 17 17.74 4.86 6.24
N TRP A 18 17.00 5.04 5.15
CA TRP A 18 15.67 5.65 5.18
C TRP A 18 14.83 5.16 4.00
N GLY A 19 13.79 4.39 4.30
CA GLY A 19 13.13 3.64 3.25
C GLY A 19 11.76 3.09 3.61
N VAL A 20 11.24 2.28 2.70
CA VAL A 20 9.95 1.60 2.84
C VAL A 20 10.13 0.11 2.66
N LEU A 21 9.87 -0.65 3.72
CA LEU A 21 9.81 -2.10 3.67
C LEU A 21 8.46 -2.57 3.13
N ASN A 22 8.50 -3.35 2.05
CA ASN A 22 7.33 -4.05 1.51
C ASN A 22 7.20 -5.42 2.18
N MET A 23 6.18 -5.60 3.03
CA MET A 23 5.91 -6.85 3.74
C MET A 23 4.86 -7.71 3.02
N MET A 24 4.54 -7.38 1.77
CA MET A 24 3.60 -8.11 0.95
C MET A 24 4.30 -9.27 0.24
N ASN A 25 3.61 -10.39 0.05
CA ASN A 25 4.16 -11.50 -0.73
C ASN A 25 4.44 -11.02 -2.17
N GLU A 26 5.67 -11.20 -2.64
CA GLU A 26 6.04 -10.96 -4.02
C GLU A 26 5.39 -12.04 -4.89
N GLU A 27 4.23 -11.72 -5.47
CA GLU A 27 3.65 -12.62 -6.46
C GLU A 27 4.49 -12.53 -7.74
N LEU A 28 5.03 -13.68 -8.16
CA LEU A 28 5.65 -13.85 -9.46
C LEU A 28 4.60 -13.54 -10.53
N ASN A 29 4.61 -12.31 -11.03
CA ASN A 29 3.85 -11.93 -12.21
C ASN A 29 4.44 -12.64 -13.42
N ILE A 30 4.02 -13.89 -13.63
CA ILE A 30 4.30 -14.59 -14.87
C ILE A 30 3.36 -13.98 -15.91
N ASP A 31 3.80 -12.87 -16.52
CA ASP A 31 3.10 -12.24 -17.63
C ASP A 31 2.98 -13.24 -18.79
N LYS A 32 1.81 -13.87 -18.89
CA LYS A 32 1.51 -14.81 -19.98
C LYS A 32 1.37 -14.02 -21.29
N GLN A 33 2.00 -14.52 -22.35
CA GLN A 33 1.90 -13.94 -23.68
C GLN A 33 0.80 -14.61 -24.48
N CYS A 34 0.19 -13.84 -25.38
CA CYS A 34 -0.85 -14.32 -26.28
C CYS A 34 -0.28 -15.31 -27.29
N THR A 35 -0.90 -16.48 -27.37
CA THR A 35 -0.48 -17.60 -28.22
C THR A 35 -1.17 -17.61 -29.58
N CYS A 36 -2.02 -16.62 -29.89
CA CYS A 36 -2.73 -16.56 -31.16
C CYS A 36 -1.77 -16.31 -32.33
N ILE A 37 -2.07 -16.95 -33.45
CA ILE A 37 -1.35 -16.78 -34.71
C ILE A 37 -1.86 -15.55 -35.44
N VAL A 38 -0.95 -14.67 -35.85
CA VAL A 38 -1.22 -13.53 -36.73
C VAL A 38 -0.85 -13.98 -38.15
N PRO A 39 -1.84 -14.12 -39.05
CA PRO A 39 -1.59 -14.61 -40.39
C PRO A 39 -0.76 -13.60 -41.20
N ALA A 40 0.15 -14.12 -42.02
CA ALA A 40 1.00 -13.34 -42.89
C ALA A 40 0.18 -12.51 -43.91
N LYS A 41 0.57 -11.25 -44.11
CA LYS A 41 -0.11 -10.35 -45.08
C LYS A 41 0.22 -10.66 -46.54
N THR A 42 1.29 -11.41 -46.79
CA THR A 42 1.76 -11.77 -48.14
C THR A 42 2.28 -13.20 -48.16
N LYS A 43 2.16 -13.90 -49.30
CA LYS A 43 2.61 -15.30 -49.48
C LYS A 43 4.10 -15.54 -49.23
N LYS A 44 4.92 -14.49 -49.11
CA LYS A 44 6.36 -14.57 -48.81
C LYS A 44 6.69 -14.48 -47.31
N GLN A 45 5.72 -14.17 -46.45
CA GLN A 45 5.91 -14.07 -45.00
C GLN A 45 5.33 -15.28 -44.29
N GLN A 46 6.00 -15.72 -43.22
CA GLN A 46 5.48 -16.76 -42.32
C GLN A 46 4.57 -16.14 -41.27
N ASP A 47 3.61 -16.94 -40.81
CA ASP A 47 2.72 -16.59 -39.70
C ASP A 47 3.52 -16.35 -38.42
N LYS A 48 3.09 -15.38 -37.61
CA LYS A 48 3.78 -15.01 -36.37
C LYS A 48 2.88 -15.15 -35.17
N ILE A 49 3.42 -15.62 -34.05
CA ILE A 49 2.72 -15.61 -32.77
C ILE A 49 2.60 -14.16 -32.29
N CYS A 50 1.43 -13.80 -31.76
CA CYS A 50 1.11 -12.44 -31.36
C CYS A 50 2.09 -11.83 -30.35
N GLY A 51 2.50 -12.59 -29.32
CA GLY A 51 3.45 -12.16 -28.29
C GLY A 51 2.97 -11.04 -27.34
N LYS A 52 1.79 -10.44 -27.57
CA LYS A 52 1.23 -9.40 -26.70
C LYS A 52 0.79 -9.96 -25.36
N LYS A 53 0.82 -9.14 -24.29
CA LYS A 53 0.30 -9.52 -22.96
C LYS A 53 -1.11 -10.11 -23.05
N ALA A 54 -1.27 -11.33 -22.55
CA ALA A 54 -2.55 -11.99 -22.48
C ALA A 54 -3.40 -11.40 -21.36
N LYS A 55 -4.71 -11.29 -21.62
CA LYS A 55 -5.73 -10.89 -20.63
C LYS A 55 -6.74 -12.00 -20.35
N TYR A 56 -6.76 -13.02 -21.20
CA TYR A 56 -7.77 -14.06 -21.18
C TYR A 56 -7.13 -15.43 -21.43
N THR A 57 -7.74 -16.48 -20.88
CA THR A 57 -7.36 -17.87 -21.10
C THR A 57 -8.58 -18.73 -21.40
N LYS A 58 -8.39 -19.74 -22.24
CA LYS A 58 -9.40 -20.76 -22.54
C LYS A 58 -8.72 -22.02 -23.04
N THR A 59 -9.11 -23.18 -22.52
CA THR A 59 -8.62 -24.50 -22.97
C THR A 59 -7.08 -24.57 -23.10
N GLY A 60 -6.35 -23.95 -22.17
CA GLY A 60 -4.88 -23.93 -22.16
C GLY A 60 -4.21 -22.91 -23.12
N GLN A 61 -4.97 -22.12 -23.88
CA GLN A 61 -4.45 -21.06 -24.76
C GLN A 61 -4.64 -19.67 -24.15
N TYR A 62 -3.77 -18.73 -24.52
CA TYR A 62 -3.74 -17.37 -23.98
C TYR A 62 -4.06 -16.32 -25.04
N PHE A 63 -4.92 -15.36 -24.69
CA PHE A 63 -5.47 -14.37 -25.62
C PHE A 63 -5.24 -12.96 -25.11
N CYS A 64 -4.72 -12.08 -25.97
CA CYS A 64 -4.72 -10.65 -25.71
C CYS A 64 -6.12 -10.06 -25.92
N ASP A 65 -6.32 -8.82 -25.46
CA ASP A 65 -7.60 -8.11 -25.57
C ASP A 65 -8.18 -8.11 -26.99
N LYS A 66 -7.32 -7.85 -27.98
CA LYS A 66 -7.71 -7.82 -29.39
C LYS A 66 -8.16 -9.19 -29.90
N HIS A 67 -7.38 -10.25 -29.63
CA HIS A 67 -7.70 -11.58 -30.13
C HIS A 67 -8.90 -12.20 -29.41
N ALA A 68 -9.10 -11.92 -28.12
CA ALA A 68 -10.31 -12.35 -27.42
C ALA A 68 -11.56 -11.69 -28.03
N LYS A 69 -11.52 -10.37 -28.34
CA LYS A 69 -12.64 -9.65 -28.95
C LYS A 69 -12.94 -10.05 -30.39
N SER A 70 -11.94 -10.52 -31.12
CA SER A 70 -12.10 -10.99 -32.50
C SER A 70 -12.45 -12.48 -32.60
N SER A 71 -12.47 -13.20 -31.47
CA SER A 71 -12.85 -14.61 -31.43
C SER A 71 -14.33 -14.79 -31.74
N LYS A 72 -14.66 -15.78 -32.57
CA LYS A 72 -16.04 -16.22 -32.81
C LYS A 72 -16.45 -17.38 -31.90
N ASP A 73 -15.47 -18.04 -31.28
CA ASP A 73 -15.68 -19.30 -30.57
C ASP A 73 -16.07 -19.08 -29.11
N TYR A 74 -15.70 -17.93 -28.54
CA TYR A 74 -15.87 -17.66 -27.11
C TYR A 74 -16.33 -16.23 -26.84
N MET A 75 -17.14 -16.07 -25.80
CA MET A 75 -17.67 -14.78 -25.36
C MET A 75 -16.72 -14.08 -24.37
N ILE A 76 -16.69 -12.75 -24.37
CA ILE A 76 -15.95 -11.99 -23.34
C ILE A 76 -16.73 -12.03 -22.03
N PRO A 77 -16.11 -12.45 -20.90
CA PRO A 77 -16.77 -12.45 -19.61
C PRO A 77 -17.13 -11.03 -19.18
N SER A 78 -18.34 -10.87 -18.65
CA SER A 78 -18.87 -9.63 -18.09
C SER A 78 -19.37 -9.84 -16.67
N LYS A 79 -19.69 -8.76 -15.93
CA LYS A 79 -20.27 -8.87 -14.58
C LYS A 79 -21.52 -9.77 -14.55
N GLN A 80 -22.31 -9.79 -15.63
CA GLN A 80 -23.54 -10.57 -15.73
C GLN A 80 -23.29 -12.07 -15.89
N THR A 81 -22.13 -12.44 -16.44
CA THR A 81 -21.75 -13.85 -16.64
C THR A 81 -21.14 -14.51 -15.39
N GLN A 82 -20.87 -13.73 -14.33
CA GLN A 82 -20.19 -14.22 -13.13
C GLN A 82 -21.15 -14.81 -12.10
N LEU A 83 -20.73 -15.88 -11.42
CA LEU A 83 -21.52 -16.58 -10.40
C LEU A 83 -22.10 -15.66 -9.30
N PRO A 84 -21.36 -14.67 -8.74
CA PRO A 84 -21.92 -13.77 -7.73
C PRO A 84 -23.09 -12.92 -8.24
N TYR A 85 -23.10 -12.57 -9.53
CA TYR A 85 -24.22 -11.86 -10.14
C TYR A 85 -25.43 -12.78 -10.26
N LEU A 86 -25.23 -13.99 -10.78
CA LEU A 86 -26.29 -15.00 -10.96
C LEU A 86 -26.97 -15.35 -9.62
N LYS A 87 -26.19 -15.56 -8.55
CA LYS A 87 -26.74 -15.86 -7.21
C LYS A 87 -27.67 -14.77 -6.68
N LYS A 88 -27.41 -13.50 -7.03
CA LYS A 88 -28.19 -12.34 -6.60
C LYS A 88 -29.48 -12.12 -7.38
N GLN A 89 -29.63 -12.69 -8.58
CA GLN A 89 -30.82 -12.49 -9.41
C GLN A 89 -32.04 -13.25 -8.88
N LYS A 90 -33.23 -12.78 -9.26
CA LYS A 90 -34.49 -13.49 -9.04
C LYS A 90 -34.64 -14.65 -10.03
N VAL A 91 -35.46 -15.65 -9.70
CA VAL A 91 -35.70 -16.82 -10.58
C VAL A 91 -36.23 -16.40 -11.95
N THR A 92 -37.14 -15.42 -11.99
CA THR A 92 -37.70 -14.88 -13.23
C THR A 92 -36.62 -14.27 -14.13
N GLU A 93 -35.69 -13.50 -13.56
CA GLU A 93 -34.56 -12.90 -14.29
C GLU A 93 -33.59 -13.97 -14.79
N LEU A 94 -33.30 -14.99 -13.98
CA LEU A 94 -32.44 -16.11 -14.37
C LEU A 94 -33.02 -16.91 -15.54
N LEU A 95 -34.33 -17.15 -15.55
CA LEU A 95 -35.02 -17.79 -16.67
C LEU A 95 -34.96 -16.93 -17.93
N THR A 96 -35.14 -15.61 -17.81
CA THR A 96 -34.98 -14.68 -18.95
C THR A 96 -33.56 -14.72 -19.52
N ILE A 97 -32.54 -14.70 -18.65
CA ILE A 97 -31.14 -14.81 -19.07
C ILE A 97 -30.90 -16.14 -19.79
N GLY A 98 -31.36 -17.25 -19.22
CA GLY A 98 -31.18 -18.56 -19.84
C GLY A 98 -31.93 -18.72 -21.16
N ARG A 99 -33.14 -18.19 -21.28
CA ARG A 99 -33.89 -18.18 -22.55
C ARG A 99 -33.17 -17.38 -23.63
N GLY A 100 -32.50 -16.28 -23.27
CA GLY A 100 -31.61 -15.53 -24.17
C GLY A 100 -30.43 -16.35 -24.72
N HIS A 101 -30.08 -17.46 -24.05
CA HIS A 101 -29.07 -18.43 -24.48
C HIS A 101 -29.68 -19.76 -24.96
N PHE A 102 -30.97 -19.76 -25.31
CA PHE A 102 -31.70 -20.96 -25.74
C PHE A 102 -31.79 -22.08 -24.68
N MET A 103 -31.66 -21.73 -23.39
CA MET A 103 -31.83 -22.64 -22.25
C MET A 103 -33.22 -22.47 -21.63
N PHE A 104 -33.69 -23.49 -20.90
CA PHE A 104 -34.95 -23.45 -20.14
C PHE A 104 -36.20 -23.12 -20.98
N MET A 105 -36.30 -23.72 -22.17
CA MET A 105 -37.46 -23.52 -23.06
C MET A 105 -38.69 -24.34 -22.68
N ASN A 106 -38.55 -25.29 -21.76
CA ASN A 106 -39.65 -26.11 -21.29
C ASN A 106 -40.25 -25.52 -20.01
N ASP A 107 -41.36 -24.81 -20.14
CA ASP A 107 -42.08 -24.20 -19.00
C ASP A 107 -42.69 -25.24 -18.04
N SER A 108 -42.72 -26.52 -18.41
CA SER A 108 -43.17 -27.61 -17.54
C SER A 108 -42.08 -28.10 -16.57
N GLU A 109 -40.82 -27.71 -16.76
CA GLU A 109 -39.70 -28.09 -15.89
C GLU A 109 -39.66 -27.20 -14.64
N LYS A 110 -40.05 -27.74 -13.48
CA LYS A 110 -39.93 -27.03 -12.19
C LYS A 110 -38.49 -27.11 -11.66
N LEU A 111 -37.67 -26.15 -12.02
CA LEU A 111 -36.28 -26.03 -11.57
C LEU A 111 -36.15 -25.25 -10.25
N LYS A 112 -35.29 -25.72 -9.34
CA LYS A 112 -34.90 -24.92 -8.17
C LYS A 112 -33.95 -23.81 -8.61
N LYS A 113 -33.92 -22.70 -7.86
CA LYS A 113 -33.03 -21.55 -8.15
C LYS A 113 -31.57 -21.98 -8.31
N ASP A 114 -31.08 -22.84 -7.42
CA ASP A 114 -29.68 -23.30 -7.46
C ASP A 114 -29.38 -24.10 -8.73
N ASP A 115 -30.32 -24.91 -9.23
CA ASP A 115 -30.15 -25.67 -10.47
C ASP A 115 -30.02 -24.74 -11.68
N ILE A 116 -30.85 -23.68 -11.73
CA ILE A 116 -30.81 -22.67 -12.80
C ILE A 116 -29.47 -21.94 -12.76
N VAL A 117 -29.03 -21.50 -11.57
CA VAL A 117 -27.75 -20.82 -11.37
C VAL A 117 -26.59 -21.72 -11.78
N ASN A 118 -26.59 -22.99 -11.39
CA ASN A 118 -25.52 -23.95 -11.71
C ASN A 118 -25.45 -24.23 -13.21
N ARG A 119 -26.59 -24.45 -13.88
CA ARG A 119 -26.64 -24.67 -15.33
C ARG A 119 -26.14 -23.44 -16.11
N LEU A 120 -26.56 -22.23 -15.73
CA LEU A 120 -26.06 -20.98 -16.32
C LEU A 120 -24.56 -20.78 -16.07
N HIS A 121 -24.10 -21.05 -14.85
CA HIS A 121 -22.70 -20.95 -14.49
C HIS A 121 -21.84 -21.91 -15.33
N ASN A 122 -22.26 -23.16 -15.47
CA ASN A 122 -21.56 -24.14 -16.30
C ASN A 122 -21.56 -23.75 -17.79
N PHE A 123 -22.67 -23.19 -18.29
CA PHE A 123 -22.73 -22.64 -19.64
C PHE A 123 -21.72 -21.50 -19.84
N TYR A 124 -21.64 -20.52 -18.93
CA TYR A 124 -20.66 -19.44 -19.06
C TYR A 124 -19.22 -19.93 -18.86
N LEU A 125 -18.98 -20.93 -18.00
CA LEU A 125 -17.66 -21.56 -17.88
C LEU A 125 -17.23 -22.25 -19.17
N SER A 126 -18.15 -22.85 -19.92
CA SER A 126 -17.85 -23.51 -21.20
C SER A 126 -17.77 -22.55 -22.38
N THR A 127 -18.52 -21.44 -22.37
CA THR A 127 -18.63 -20.52 -23.53
C THR A 127 -17.85 -19.20 -23.39
N CYS A 128 -17.58 -18.71 -22.19
CA CYS A 128 -16.81 -17.48 -22.00
C CYS A 128 -15.32 -17.76 -21.86
N PHE A 129 -14.49 -16.78 -22.26
CA PHE A 129 -13.11 -16.72 -21.80
C PHE A 129 -13.05 -16.60 -20.28
N GLN A 130 -11.99 -17.14 -19.67
CA GLN A 130 -11.63 -16.80 -18.30
C GLN A 130 -10.71 -15.60 -18.33
N VAL A 131 -10.99 -14.59 -17.51
CA VAL A 131 -10.07 -13.47 -17.33
C VAL A 131 -8.82 -14.04 -16.68
N LEU A 132 -7.66 -13.81 -17.28
CA LEU A 132 -6.41 -13.98 -16.55
C LEU A 132 -6.46 -12.92 -15.47
N ASP A 133 -6.60 -13.33 -14.23
CA ASP A 133 -6.38 -12.42 -13.12
C ASP A 133 -4.99 -11.82 -13.35
N SER A 134 -4.94 -10.55 -13.78
CA SER A 134 -3.87 -9.70 -13.32
C SER A 134 -4.08 -9.76 -11.83
N ASN A 135 -3.37 -10.66 -11.14
CA ASN A 135 -3.59 -10.90 -9.72
C ASN A 135 -3.70 -9.52 -9.11
N LYS A 136 -4.90 -9.15 -8.66
CA LYS A 136 -5.07 -7.89 -7.96
C LYS A 136 -4.07 -8.02 -6.85
N GLN A 137 -3.02 -7.19 -6.85
CA GLN A 137 -2.07 -7.16 -5.75
C GLN A 137 -2.91 -7.23 -4.48
N LYS A 138 -2.78 -8.33 -3.74
CA LYS A 138 -3.59 -8.52 -2.54
C LYS A 138 -3.45 -7.26 -1.71
N SER A 139 -4.58 -6.72 -1.26
CA SER A 139 -4.50 -5.53 -0.42
C SER A 139 -3.77 -5.87 0.88
N ALA A 140 -3.14 -4.89 1.53
CA ALA A 140 -2.43 -5.14 2.79
C ALA A 140 -3.34 -5.72 3.89
N SER A 141 -4.66 -5.55 3.77
CA SER A 141 -5.67 -6.16 4.64
C SER A 141 -5.94 -7.64 4.36
N GLU A 142 -5.61 -8.13 3.17
CA GLU A 142 -5.89 -9.52 2.72
C GLU A 142 -4.76 -10.50 3.01
N ILE A 143 -3.56 -10.01 3.33
CA ILE A 143 -2.43 -10.87 3.70
C ILE A 143 -2.62 -11.39 5.13
N ASP A 144 -2.23 -12.62 5.40
CA ASP A 144 -2.29 -13.16 6.75
C ASP A 144 -1.26 -12.49 7.68
N LEU A 145 -1.60 -12.32 8.96
CA LEU A 145 -0.69 -11.69 9.93
C LEU A 145 0.58 -12.51 10.17
N ILE A 146 0.53 -13.84 10.02
CA ILE A 146 1.70 -14.72 10.11
C ILE A 146 2.63 -14.44 8.93
N ASP A 147 2.10 -14.30 7.72
CA ASP A 147 2.90 -13.97 6.54
C ASP A 147 3.54 -12.57 6.67
N ILE A 148 2.79 -11.59 7.16
CA ILE A 148 3.35 -10.27 7.48
C ILE A 148 4.49 -10.41 8.49
N GLY A 149 4.32 -11.18 9.57
CA GLY A 149 5.36 -11.38 10.57
C GLY A 149 6.63 -12.03 10.00
N ARG A 150 6.47 -13.06 9.13
CA ARG A 150 7.60 -13.70 8.44
C ARG A 150 8.33 -12.73 7.51
N ASN A 151 7.58 -12.01 6.67
CA ASN A 151 8.13 -11.04 5.73
C ASN A 151 8.80 -9.88 6.46
N MET A 152 8.20 -9.40 7.55
CA MET A 152 8.78 -8.36 8.41
C MET A 152 10.14 -8.78 8.94
N LYS A 153 10.24 -9.99 9.53
CA LYS A 153 11.51 -10.52 10.03
C LYS A 153 12.55 -10.60 8.93
N GLN A 154 12.20 -11.16 7.78
CA GLN A 154 13.13 -11.28 6.65
C GLN A 154 13.60 -9.90 6.18
N LYS A 155 12.68 -8.96 5.95
CA LYS A 155 13.00 -7.63 5.44
C LYS A 155 13.75 -6.74 6.42
N LEU A 156 13.54 -6.91 7.72
CA LEU A 156 14.34 -6.21 8.74
C LEU A 156 15.75 -6.81 8.85
N ASN A 157 15.90 -8.13 8.72
CA ASN A 157 17.22 -8.77 8.68
C ASN A 157 18.06 -8.36 7.46
N GLU A 158 17.42 -7.87 6.39
CA GLU A 158 18.10 -7.35 5.19
C GLU A 158 18.63 -5.92 5.40
N LEU A 159 18.24 -5.22 6.47
CA LEU A 159 18.70 -3.86 6.74
C LEU A 159 20.14 -3.85 7.26
N PRO A 160 20.97 -2.87 6.83
CA PRO A 160 22.33 -2.72 7.33
C PRO A 160 22.33 -2.40 8.82
N ASP A 161 23.27 -3.00 9.56
CA ASP A 161 23.55 -2.73 10.97
C ASP A 161 22.33 -2.83 11.91
N ILE A 162 21.32 -3.63 11.54
CA ILE A 162 20.10 -3.79 12.34
C ILE A 162 20.37 -4.29 13.77
N SER A 163 21.46 -5.06 13.97
CA SER A 163 21.91 -5.54 15.28
C SER A 163 22.46 -4.44 16.19
N GLU A 164 22.93 -3.33 15.60
CA GLU A 164 23.55 -2.22 16.33
C GLU A 164 22.52 -1.21 16.85
N ILE A 165 21.24 -1.38 16.48
CA ILE A 165 20.17 -0.53 16.96
C ILE A 165 20.07 -0.66 18.47
N THR A 166 20.13 0.48 19.16
CA THR A 166 20.01 0.58 20.62
C THR A 166 18.63 1.05 21.06
N HIS A 167 17.96 1.87 20.24
CA HIS A 167 16.67 2.47 20.54
C HIS A 167 15.72 2.34 19.35
N VAL A 168 14.46 2.00 19.63
CA VAL A 168 13.41 1.83 18.63
C VAL A 168 12.20 2.69 19.01
N VAL A 169 11.95 3.71 18.20
CA VAL A 169 10.80 4.60 18.37
C VAL A 169 9.68 4.16 17.43
N ILE A 170 8.54 3.74 17.99
CA ILE A 170 7.41 3.20 17.23
C ILE A 170 6.17 4.07 17.47
N GLU A 171 5.51 4.51 16.39
CA GLU A 171 4.25 5.26 16.52
C GLU A 171 3.16 4.42 17.21
N ASN A 172 2.56 4.99 18.25
CA ASN A 172 1.48 4.34 19.01
C ASN A 172 0.17 4.29 18.23
N GLN A 173 -0.32 3.07 17.98
CA GLN A 173 -1.61 2.81 17.33
C GLN A 173 -2.74 2.78 18.38
N ILE A 174 -3.80 3.58 18.17
CA ILE A 174 -4.92 3.73 19.12
C ILE A 174 -6.05 2.73 18.79
N SER A 175 -6.43 1.89 19.76
CA SER A 175 -7.58 0.96 19.70
C SER A 175 -8.90 1.69 20.01
N PRO A 176 -10.07 1.37 19.38
CA PRO A 176 -10.42 0.18 18.56
C PRO A 176 -10.23 0.36 17.04
N ILE A 177 -9.67 1.47 16.59
CA ILE A 177 -9.70 1.88 15.18
C ILE A 177 -8.70 1.09 14.32
N ALA A 178 -7.62 0.55 14.91
CA ALA A 178 -6.49 -0.02 14.17
C ALA A 178 -5.92 -1.32 14.73
N ASN A 179 -6.76 -2.31 15.09
CA ASN A 179 -6.34 -3.58 15.70
C ASN A 179 -5.22 -4.29 14.91
N ARG A 180 -5.30 -4.33 13.59
CA ARG A 180 -4.28 -4.94 12.74
C ARG A 180 -2.92 -4.23 12.84
N MET A 181 -2.91 -2.89 12.85
CA MET A 181 -1.67 -2.12 13.01
C MET A 181 -1.13 -2.24 14.44
N LYS A 182 -2.00 -2.39 15.44
CA LYS A 182 -1.59 -2.70 16.82
C LYS A 182 -0.87 -4.04 16.92
N THR A 183 -1.35 -5.06 16.21
CA THR A 183 -0.67 -6.36 16.13
C THR A 183 0.69 -6.24 15.43
N ILE A 184 0.76 -5.52 14.31
CA ILE A 184 2.04 -5.26 13.59
C ILE A 184 3.02 -4.48 14.49
N GLN A 185 2.55 -3.50 15.25
CA GLN A 185 3.34 -2.79 16.26
C GLN A 185 3.92 -3.76 17.29
N GLY A 186 3.10 -4.69 17.81
CA GLY A 186 3.57 -5.72 18.74
C GLY A 186 4.60 -6.66 18.12
N MET A 187 4.43 -7.05 16.86
CA MET A 187 5.40 -7.87 16.11
C MET A 187 6.74 -7.15 15.92
N LEU A 188 6.72 -5.85 15.62
CA LEU A 188 7.94 -5.04 15.51
C LEU A 188 8.67 -4.97 16.84
N ALA A 189 7.96 -4.66 17.92
CA ALA A 189 8.56 -4.61 19.25
C ALA A 189 9.17 -5.97 19.63
N GLN A 190 8.44 -7.06 19.40
CA GLN A 190 8.93 -8.41 19.67
C GLN A 190 10.18 -8.75 18.83
N TYR A 191 10.23 -8.36 17.56
CA TYR A 191 11.40 -8.58 16.71
C TYR A 191 12.66 -7.96 17.31
N PHE A 192 12.59 -6.70 17.76
CA PHE A 192 13.73 -6.01 18.34
C PHE A 192 14.12 -6.56 19.71
N ILE A 193 13.13 -6.94 20.55
CA ILE A 193 13.40 -7.62 21.83
C ILE A 193 14.20 -8.91 21.60
N MET A 194 13.86 -9.68 20.57
CA MET A 194 14.57 -10.92 20.26
C MET A 194 15.96 -10.69 19.64
N LEU A 195 16.22 -9.49 19.13
CA LEU A 195 17.50 -9.15 18.52
C LEU A 195 18.52 -8.71 19.57
N ASN A 196 18.07 -7.96 20.58
CA ASN A 196 18.91 -7.44 21.65
C ASN A 196 18.09 -7.31 22.94
N ASP A 197 18.49 -8.05 24.00
CA ASP A 197 17.80 -8.04 25.30
C ASP A 197 17.80 -6.67 25.99
N ASN A 198 18.74 -5.80 25.64
CA ASN A 198 18.89 -4.45 26.21
C ASN A 198 18.28 -3.35 25.33
N ILE A 199 17.51 -3.70 24.29
CA ILE A 199 16.93 -2.71 23.39
C ILE A 199 15.93 -1.80 24.12
N GLU A 200 16.03 -0.49 23.92
CA GLU A 200 15.03 0.45 24.41
C GLU A 200 13.93 0.67 23.37
N ILE A 201 12.68 0.38 23.72
CA ILE A 201 11.53 0.54 22.81
C ILE A 201 10.55 1.56 23.37
N LEU A 202 10.27 2.62 22.59
CA LEU A 202 9.35 3.67 22.97
C LEU A 202 8.14 3.71 22.04
N PHE A 203 6.93 3.61 22.61
CA PHE A 203 5.70 3.87 21.88
C PHE A 203 5.30 5.34 21.99
N VAL A 204 5.41 6.08 20.88
CA VAL A 204 5.26 7.55 20.89
C VAL A 204 3.97 7.99 20.23
N SER A 205 3.38 9.10 20.70
CA SER A 205 2.20 9.67 20.06
C SER A 205 2.52 10.17 18.67
N SER A 206 1.64 9.88 17.70
CA SER A 206 1.73 10.45 16.35
C SER A 206 1.77 11.99 16.34
N SER A 207 1.25 12.65 17.38
CA SER A 207 1.26 14.13 17.47
C SER A 207 2.63 14.73 17.79
N HIS A 208 3.54 13.95 18.38
CA HIS A 208 4.85 14.45 18.85
C HIS A 208 5.72 14.96 17.70
N LYS A 209 5.65 14.30 16.54
CA LYS A 209 6.42 14.65 15.34
C LYS A 209 6.19 16.09 14.85
N LEU A 210 5.03 16.68 15.10
CA LEU A 210 4.72 18.08 14.75
C LEU A 210 4.74 19.03 15.95
N LYS A 211 4.31 18.56 17.13
CA LYS A 211 4.31 19.37 18.37
C LYS A 211 5.69 19.89 18.75
N GLN A 212 6.75 19.21 18.31
CA GLN A 212 8.13 19.68 18.52
C GLN A 212 8.45 21.02 17.86
N PHE A 213 7.64 21.50 16.93
CA PHE A 213 7.83 22.78 16.22
C PHE A 213 6.92 23.91 16.73
N SER A 214 6.05 23.64 17.71
CA SER A 214 5.07 24.62 18.19
C SER A 214 5.70 25.90 18.76
N SER A 215 6.91 25.83 19.33
CA SER A 215 7.64 27.03 19.79
C SER A 215 8.18 27.89 18.64
N LEU A 216 8.50 27.27 17.51
CA LEU A 216 9.03 27.95 16.32
C LEU A 216 7.91 28.61 15.51
N SER A 217 6.74 27.96 15.43
CA SER A 217 5.56 28.55 14.80
C SER A 217 5.14 29.84 15.52
N ILE A 218 5.23 29.88 16.86
CA ILE A 218 4.88 31.08 17.64
C ILE A 218 5.85 32.24 17.36
N LYS A 219 7.16 31.97 17.24
CA LYS A 219 8.15 33.02 16.91
C LYS A 219 7.95 33.61 15.51
N ASN A 220 7.67 32.77 14.51
CA ASN A 220 7.41 33.22 13.15
C ASN A 220 6.10 34.01 13.02
N THR A 221 5.08 33.70 13.84
CA THR A 221 3.86 34.52 13.92
C THR A 221 4.07 35.81 14.71
N LEU A 222 4.91 35.84 15.74
CA LEU A 222 5.24 37.09 16.45
C LEU A 222 6.04 38.08 15.59
N SER A 223 6.76 37.61 14.56
CA SER A 223 7.39 38.47 13.54
C SER A 223 6.43 38.95 12.45
N ILE A 224 5.22 38.39 12.37
CA ILE A 224 4.21 38.73 11.36
C ILE A 224 2.91 39.07 12.11
N GLU A 225 2.79 40.35 12.45
CA GLU A 225 1.61 41.03 12.98
C GLU A 225 1.32 40.89 14.48
N SER A 226 1.55 42.01 15.17
CA SER A 226 0.62 42.57 16.12
C SER A 226 -0.81 42.65 15.55
N THR A 227 -1.57 41.56 15.62
CA THR A 227 -3.04 41.60 15.72
C THR A 227 -3.61 40.27 16.24
N SER A 228 -3.96 40.30 17.53
CA SER A 228 -5.04 39.60 18.23
C SER A 228 -5.72 38.39 17.54
N ALA A 229 -5.50 37.17 18.06
CA ALA A 229 -6.56 36.15 18.18
C ALA A 229 -6.21 35.04 19.19
N SER A 230 -6.74 35.22 20.40
CA SER A 230 -7.30 34.23 21.32
C SER A 230 -6.93 32.75 21.18
N GLN A 231 -6.31 32.25 22.25
CA GLN A 231 -6.35 30.87 22.71
C GLN A 231 -7.81 30.36 22.77
N GLN A 232 -8.14 29.34 21.99
CA GLN A 232 -9.30 28.49 22.26
C GLN A 232 -8.91 27.02 22.13
N SER A 233 -9.07 26.32 23.24
CA SER A 233 -9.15 24.87 23.35
C SER A 233 -10.15 24.30 22.34
N LYS A 234 -9.67 23.44 21.42
CA LYS A 234 -10.52 22.73 20.44
C LYS A 234 -10.57 21.21 20.71
N PRO A 235 -11.70 20.55 20.37
CA PRO A 235 -12.10 19.26 20.92
C PRO A 235 -11.45 18.04 20.23
N LYS A 236 -11.65 16.87 20.83
CA LYS A 236 -11.03 15.53 20.60
C LYS A 236 -11.23 14.85 19.23
N ASN A 237 -11.74 15.52 18.19
CA ASN A 237 -11.84 14.92 16.84
C ASN A 237 -11.09 15.78 15.84
N ASN A 238 -9.91 15.32 15.41
CA ASN A 238 -8.94 16.04 14.58
C ASN A 238 -9.47 16.28 13.14
N PRO A 239 -10.00 17.47 12.82
CA PRO A 239 -10.48 17.79 11.46
C PRO A 239 -9.31 18.00 10.49
N ASN A 240 -8.07 17.96 11.00
CA ASN A 240 -6.88 18.46 10.32
C ASN A 240 -5.90 17.40 9.80
N TYR A 241 -6.34 16.15 9.66
CA TYR A 241 -5.48 15.04 9.26
C TYR A 241 -4.75 15.28 7.92
N LYS A 242 -5.41 15.92 6.94
CA LYS A 242 -4.78 16.27 5.65
C LYS A 242 -3.75 17.39 5.78
N GLU A 243 -3.98 18.36 6.66
CA GLU A 243 -3.00 19.44 6.90
C GLU A 243 -1.80 18.89 7.68
N ASN A 244 -2.02 18.07 8.71
CA ASN A 244 -0.93 17.42 9.46
C ASN A 244 0.03 16.63 8.56
N LYS A 245 -0.49 15.96 7.54
CA LYS A 245 0.34 15.26 6.54
C LYS A 245 1.18 16.22 5.70
N LYS A 246 0.58 17.33 5.26
CA LYS A 246 1.30 18.37 4.52
C LYS A 246 2.37 19.02 5.40
N ASP A 247 2.06 19.28 6.66
CA ASP A 247 2.99 19.89 7.63
C ASP A 247 4.18 18.96 7.90
N GLY A 248 3.94 17.66 8.08
CA GLY A 248 5.03 16.68 8.25
C GLY A 248 5.99 16.68 7.07
N VAL A 249 5.46 16.60 5.84
CA VAL A 249 6.27 16.69 4.62
C VAL A 249 7.00 18.04 4.54
N PHE A 250 6.32 19.15 4.87
CA PHE A 250 6.92 20.48 4.87
C PHE A 250 8.11 20.58 5.83
N TYR A 251 7.94 20.26 7.12
CA TYR A 251 9.02 20.34 8.10
C TYR A 251 10.17 19.40 7.75
N CYS A 252 9.87 18.19 7.30
CA CYS A 252 10.88 17.24 6.84
C CYS A 252 11.72 17.85 5.69
N SER A 253 11.06 18.38 4.66
CA SER A 253 11.76 19.00 3.52
C SER A 253 12.58 20.23 3.93
N GLN A 254 12.06 21.08 4.82
CA GLN A 254 12.81 22.24 5.31
C GLN A 254 14.06 21.83 6.10
N ILE A 255 13.97 20.80 6.95
CA ILE A 255 15.12 20.28 7.70
C ILE A 255 16.17 19.71 6.73
N LEU A 256 15.76 18.92 5.74
CA LEU A 256 16.67 18.40 4.71
C LEU A 256 17.32 19.51 3.87
N GLU A 257 16.64 20.64 3.66
CA GLU A 257 17.20 21.76 2.92
C GLU A 257 18.28 22.48 3.74
N ARG A 258 17.98 22.74 5.02
CA ARG A 258 18.79 23.58 5.93
C ARG A 258 20.00 22.88 6.52
N ASN A 259 20.07 21.56 6.44
CA ASN A 259 21.15 20.75 7.00
C ASN A 259 21.94 20.07 5.86
N ALA A 260 23.09 20.65 5.49
CA ALA A 260 23.91 20.22 4.35
C ALA A 260 24.27 18.73 4.33
N HIS A 261 24.59 18.17 5.50
CA HIS A 261 24.94 16.76 5.65
C HIS A 261 23.76 15.81 5.35
N LEU A 262 22.51 16.30 5.34
CA LEU A 262 21.32 15.51 5.01
C LEU A 262 20.90 15.62 3.53
N HIS A 263 21.56 16.44 2.72
CA HIS A 263 21.21 16.63 1.31
C HIS A 263 21.14 15.34 0.48
N PRO A 264 21.99 14.30 0.70
CA PRO A 264 21.88 13.04 -0.02
C PRO A 264 20.50 12.36 0.10
N TRP A 265 19.74 12.66 1.15
CA TRP A 265 18.46 12.04 1.46
C TRP A 265 17.24 12.80 0.91
N ARG A 266 17.45 13.94 0.22
CA ARG A 266 16.35 14.74 -0.36
C ARG A 266 15.49 13.94 -1.35
N GLU A 267 16.15 13.13 -2.18
CA GLU A 267 15.48 12.32 -3.20
C GLU A 267 14.62 11.21 -2.60
N SER A 268 14.85 10.79 -1.35
CA SER A 268 14.00 9.81 -0.66
C SER A 268 12.55 10.30 -0.50
N MET A 269 12.33 11.62 -0.54
CA MET A 269 11.00 12.23 -0.50
C MET A 269 10.27 12.23 -1.85
N ASN A 270 10.93 11.84 -2.96
CA ASN A 270 10.35 11.77 -4.30
C ASN A 270 9.56 10.47 -4.54
N THR A 271 8.67 10.14 -3.59
CA THR A 271 7.84 8.93 -3.63
C THR A 271 6.39 9.22 -3.29
N LYS A 272 5.52 8.27 -3.61
CA LYS A 272 4.10 8.30 -3.18
C LYS A 272 3.93 8.13 -1.66
N LYS A 273 4.99 7.71 -0.96
CA LYS A 273 5.00 7.42 0.50
C LYS A 273 5.74 8.47 1.32
N LYS A 274 5.97 9.66 0.75
CA LYS A 274 6.65 10.77 1.42
C LYS A 274 6.04 11.17 2.77
N ASP A 275 4.72 11.05 2.95
CA ASP A 275 4.08 11.29 4.25
C ASP A 275 4.59 10.31 5.32
N ASP A 276 4.61 9.00 5.00
CA ASP A 276 5.05 7.95 5.91
C ASP A 276 6.56 8.08 6.23
N LEU A 277 7.35 8.45 5.22
CA LEU A 277 8.80 8.67 5.35
C LEU A 277 9.09 9.87 6.24
N ALA A 278 8.44 11.01 5.99
CA ALA A 278 8.57 12.20 6.83
C ALA A 278 8.19 11.90 8.28
N ASP A 279 7.11 11.16 8.51
CA ASP A 279 6.69 10.78 9.85
C ASP A 279 7.75 9.97 10.60
N SER A 280 8.37 8.98 9.94
CA SER A 280 9.44 8.16 10.55
C SER A 280 10.70 8.97 10.90
N PHE A 281 11.10 9.89 10.01
CA PHE A 281 12.25 10.77 10.24
C PHE A 281 11.99 11.75 11.39
N LEU A 282 10.84 12.45 11.35
CA LEU A 282 10.48 13.44 12.36
C LEU A 282 10.24 12.81 13.74
N GLN A 283 9.82 11.54 13.81
CA GLN A 283 9.71 10.80 15.07
C GLN A 283 11.08 10.53 15.70
N GLY A 284 12.07 10.15 14.90
CA GLY A 284 13.44 10.00 15.37
C GLY A 284 14.04 11.32 15.86
N LEU A 285 13.85 12.41 15.11
CA LEU A 285 14.30 13.73 15.56
C LEU A 285 13.57 14.23 16.82
N TRP A 286 12.28 13.92 16.96
CA TRP A 286 11.54 14.22 18.18
C TRP A 286 12.18 13.53 19.39
N TYR A 287 12.57 12.26 19.24
CA TYR A 287 13.24 11.51 20.31
C TYR A 287 14.54 12.20 20.73
N PHE A 288 15.43 12.52 19.77
CA PHE A 288 16.68 13.23 20.08
C PHE A 288 16.43 14.57 20.76
N LYS A 289 15.46 15.36 20.28
CA LYS A 289 15.12 16.64 20.91
C LYS A 289 14.54 16.45 22.31
N HIS A 290 13.66 15.48 22.50
CA HIS A 290 13.01 15.22 23.79
C HIS A 290 14.01 14.80 24.87
N HIS A 291 15.07 14.10 24.47
CA HIS A 291 16.17 13.68 25.33
C HIS A 291 17.33 14.69 25.39
N ASN A 292 17.14 15.92 24.89
CA ASN A 292 18.14 16.98 24.86
C ASN A 292 19.45 16.60 24.16
N ILE A 293 19.39 15.74 23.15
CA ILE A 293 20.55 15.39 22.31
C ILE A 293 20.72 16.43 21.21
N ILE A 294 19.60 16.96 20.69
CA ILE A 294 19.59 18.03 19.68
C ILE A 294 18.66 19.17 20.07
N CYS A 295 18.90 20.32 19.47
CA CYS A 295 17.98 21.45 19.42
C CYS A 295 17.87 21.98 17.99
N TYR A 296 16.81 22.75 17.72
CA TYR A 296 16.64 23.44 16.43
C TYR A 296 16.95 24.92 16.60
N ALA A 297 17.71 25.48 15.67
CA ALA A 297 17.74 26.92 15.44
C ALA A 297 16.40 27.41 14.87
N ASP A 298 16.21 28.74 14.82
CA ASP A 298 14.96 29.34 14.33
C ASP A 298 14.69 29.03 12.84
N ASP A 299 15.73 28.70 12.07
CA ASP A 299 15.65 28.30 10.66
C ASP A 299 15.57 26.78 10.43
N LEU A 300 15.36 25.99 11.49
CA LEU A 300 15.34 24.51 11.48
C LEU A 300 16.70 23.84 11.22
N LYS A 301 17.81 24.56 11.34
CA LYS A 301 19.14 23.93 11.45
C LYS A 301 19.23 23.12 12.75
N ILE A 302 19.74 21.90 12.65
CA ILE A 302 19.96 21.01 13.79
C ILE A 302 21.30 21.37 14.43
N ASN A 303 21.30 21.59 15.75
CA ASN A 303 22.50 21.71 16.55
C ASN A 303 22.48 20.63 17.63
N SER A 304 23.59 19.95 17.86
CA SER A 304 23.71 19.08 19.05
C SER A 304 23.93 19.91 20.30
N VAL A 305 23.46 19.38 21.42
CA VAL A 305 23.51 20.02 22.74
C VAL A 305 24.73 19.55 23.51
#